data_AF-A0A2G9HA83-F1
#
_entry.id   AF-A0A2G9HA83-F1
#
_cell.length_a   1.000
_cell.length_b   1.000
_cell.length_c   1.000
_cell.angle_alpha   90.00
_cell.angle_beta   90.00
_cell.angle_gamma   90.00
#
_symmetry.space_group_name_H-M   'P 1'
#
loop_
_entity.id
_entity.type
_entity.pdbx_description
1 polymer ?
#
loop_
_entity_poly.entity_id
_entity_poly.type
_entity_poly.pdbx_seq_one_letter_code
_entity_poly.pdbx_strand_id
1 'polypeptide(L)'
;MGLPRFSCPKGGDAESSPHLYVANCGPAVGLSYDKIVSVFGTYGEVEGVYPADESGTRVIVSYRDKSSSQAAMKALNGHPCSGLGGRFLHIQYSVQSLGKVNDTAPLPVWTSAADLDIPGLYLMHDFVTAEEEQELLAAVDDRLWKHLAKRRVQHYGYEFRYDIRNVNTNHYLGELPSFMLPILERIRTCQTLDHVADISLDQLTVNEYPPGVGLSPHIDTHSAFKGLIFSLSLAGPCIMEFRKYTTGVWQEKPTSSYDMETQISEKNLNFIRKAIYLPPRSMLLLSGEARYAWHHYIPHHKVDRVNDNLIRRSSRRVSFTLRKVRGGPCHCEFPQYCDSQR
;
A
#
# COMPACT_ATOMS: atom_id res chain seq x y z
N MET A 1 25.34 -8.60 -1.54
CA MET A 1 24.86 -8.39 -2.93
C MET A 1 23.54 -9.13 -3.07
N GLY A 2 22.45 -8.43 -3.38
CA GLY A 2 21.14 -9.07 -3.54
C GLY A 2 21.07 -9.89 -4.83
N LEU A 3 20.23 -10.92 -4.87
CA LEU A 3 19.95 -11.67 -6.10
C LEU A 3 19.36 -10.72 -7.17
N PRO A 4 19.76 -10.86 -8.45
CA PRO A 4 19.23 -10.04 -9.53
C PRO A 4 17.70 -10.20 -9.64
N ARG A 5 17.00 -9.08 -9.85
CA ARG A 5 15.55 -9.05 -10.02
C ARG A 5 15.19 -8.91 -11.49
N PHE A 6 14.13 -9.58 -11.91
CA PHE A 6 13.70 -9.63 -13.31
C PHE A 6 12.22 -9.28 -13.43
N SER A 7 11.82 -8.66 -14.53
CA SER A 7 10.42 -8.31 -14.83
C SER A 7 10.08 -8.57 -16.30
N CYS A 8 8.79 -8.73 -16.59
CA CYS A 8 8.30 -8.83 -17.96
C CYS A 8 8.60 -7.52 -18.73
N PRO A 9 9.03 -7.56 -20.01
CA PRO A 9 9.20 -6.38 -20.86
C PRO A 9 7.89 -5.58 -20.94
N LYS A 10 8.01 -4.26 -21.02
CA LYS A 10 6.86 -3.38 -21.26
C LYS A 10 6.53 -3.39 -22.76
N GLY A 11 5.28 -3.68 -23.11
CA GLY A 11 4.84 -3.84 -24.50
C GLY A 11 4.82 -5.32 -24.88
N GLY A 12 3.63 -5.91 -24.88
CA GLY A 12 3.40 -7.34 -25.03
C GLY A 12 4.32 -8.03 -26.06
N ASP A 13 4.95 -9.12 -25.62
CA ASP A 13 5.62 -10.18 -26.37
C ASP A 13 6.73 -9.85 -27.40
N ALA A 14 7.13 -8.60 -27.64
CA ALA A 14 7.97 -8.29 -28.81
C ALA A 14 9.43 -7.87 -28.54
N GLU A 15 9.80 -7.42 -27.33
CA GLU A 15 11.18 -6.94 -27.10
C GLU A 15 12.13 -8.06 -26.66
N SER A 16 13.00 -8.49 -27.58
CA SER A 16 14.01 -9.51 -27.28
C SER A 16 15.01 -9.05 -26.21
N SER A 17 15.26 -9.94 -25.25
CA SER A 17 16.10 -9.70 -24.08
C SER A 17 17.06 -10.88 -23.87
N PRO A 18 18.28 -10.69 -23.34
CA PRO A 18 19.17 -11.81 -23.03
C PRO A 18 18.66 -12.69 -21.88
N HIS A 19 17.61 -12.29 -21.16
CA HIS A 19 17.03 -13.08 -20.08
C HIS A 19 15.68 -13.69 -20.48
N LEU A 20 15.48 -14.94 -20.09
CA LEU A 20 14.28 -15.71 -20.37
C LEU A 20 13.62 -16.13 -19.07
N TYR A 21 12.34 -15.80 -18.91
CA TYR A 21 11.48 -16.43 -17.91
C TYR A 21 11.02 -17.78 -18.46
N VAL A 22 11.25 -18.86 -17.69
CA VAL A 22 10.95 -20.23 -18.10
C VAL A 22 10.05 -20.87 -17.06
N ALA A 23 8.78 -21.09 -17.42
CA ALA A 23 7.84 -21.84 -16.60
C ALA A 23 8.02 -23.36 -16.77
N ASN A 24 7.53 -24.12 -15.79
CA ASN A 24 7.67 -25.59 -15.74
C ASN A 24 9.14 -26.05 -15.74
N CYS A 25 10.01 -25.22 -15.18
CA CYS A 25 11.45 -25.40 -15.15
C CYS A 25 11.99 -24.93 -13.80
N GLY A 26 12.57 -25.85 -13.01
CA GLY A 26 13.14 -25.55 -11.70
C GLY A 26 13.20 -26.75 -10.75
N PRO A 27 13.78 -26.57 -9.54
CA PRO A 27 13.97 -27.66 -8.59
C PRO A 27 12.68 -28.35 -8.13
N ALA A 28 11.59 -27.61 -7.94
CA ALA A 28 10.31 -28.16 -7.48
C ALA A 28 9.63 -29.06 -8.53
N VAL A 29 10.06 -28.97 -9.81
CA VAL A 29 9.62 -29.85 -10.90
C VAL A 29 10.68 -30.86 -11.31
N GLY A 30 11.64 -31.14 -10.41
CA GLY A 30 12.65 -32.20 -10.54
C GLY A 30 13.83 -31.86 -11.45
N LEU A 31 14.16 -30.56 -11.65
CA LEU A 31 15.30 -30.13 -12.46
C LEU A 31 16.32 -29.37 -11.61
N SER A 32 17.58 -29.83 -11.60
CA SER A 32 18.68 -29.09 -10.99
C SER A 32 19.10 -27.91 -11.87
N TYR A 33 19.68 -26.87 -11.26
CA TYR A 33 20.20 -25.73 -12.02
C TYR A 33 21.30 -26.14 -13.00
N ASP A 34 22.18 -27.07 -12.64
CA ASP A 34 23.22 -27.57 -13.56
C ASP A 34 22.63 -28.23 -14.81
N LYS A 35 21.52 -28.96 -14.65
CA LYS A 35 20.82 -29.57 -15.79
C LYS A 35 20.17 -28.50 -16.67
N ILE A 36 19.63 -27.45 -16.08
CA ILE A 36 19.07 -26.31 -16.82
C ILE A 36 20.18 -25.58 -17.58
N VAL A 37 21.32 -25.29 -16.93
CA VAL A 37 22.50 -24.68 -17.56
C VAL A 37 23.01 -25.54 -18.72
N SER A 38 23.11 -26.86 -18.55
CA SER A 38 23.59 -27.76 -19.60
C SER A 38 22.69 -27.74 -20.85
N VAL A 39 21.36 -27.72 -20.67
CA VAL A 39 20.41 -27.69 -21.79
C VAL A 39 20.36 -26.32 -22.45
N PHE A 40 20.26 -25.24 -21.68
CA PHE A 40 20.22 -23.89 -22.24
C PHE A 40 21.57 -23.46 -22.83
N GLY A 41 22.68 -24.04 -22.35
CA GLY A 41 24.03 -23.83 -22.83
C GLY A 41 24.26 -24.27 -24.28
N THR A 42 23.40 -25.12 -24.87
CA THR A 42 23.52 -25.50 -26.29
C THR A 42 23.18 -24.37 -27.25
N TYR A 43 22.53 -23.30 -26.74
CA TYR A 43 22.13 -22.13 -27.53
C TYR A 43 23.07 -20.93 -27.34
N GLY A 44 24.00 -21.00 -26.37
CA GLY A 44 24.99 -19.96 -26.09
C GLY A 44 25.46 -19.94 -24.64
N GLU A 45 26.33 -18.99 -24.31
CA GLU A 45 26.93 -18.86 -22.97
C GLU A 45 25.88 -18.39 -21.94
N VAL A 46 25.52 -19.27 -21.01
CA VAL A 46 24.61 -18.98 -19.89
C VAL A 46 25.38 -18.30 -18.77
N GLU A 47 25.07 -17.04 -18.51
CA GLU A 47 25.62 -16.24 -17.41
C GLU A 47 25.12 -16.76 -16.05
N GLY A 48 23.88 -17.24 -15.99
CA GLY A 48 23.33 -17.83 -14.78
C GLY A 48 21.88 -18.26 -14.90
N VAL A 49 21.46 -19.07 -13.92
CA VAL A 49 20.07 -19.50 -13.74
C VAL A 49 19.62 -19.11 -12.34
N TYR A 50 18.51 -18.39 -12.24
CA TYR A 50 17.99 -17.82 -11.00
C TYR A 50 16.55 -18.27 -10.74
N PRO A 51 16.10 -18.40 -9.48
CA PRO A 51 14.68 -18.56 -9.19
C PRO A 51 13.88 -17.35 -9.71
N ALA A 52 12.77 -17.60 -10.42
CA ALA A 52 11.89 -16.51 -10.86
C ALA A 52 10.92 -16.06 -9.76
N ASP A 53 10.54 -16.99 -8.86
CA ASP A 53 9.69 -16.76 -7.69
C ASP A 53 9.97 -17.84 -6.62
N GLU A 54 9.25 -17.79 -5.50
CA GLU A 54 9.38 -18.74 -4.39
C GLU A 54 8.78 -20.13 -4.69
N SER A 55 8.13 -20.34 -5.85
CA SER A 55 7.48 -21.62 -6.17
C SER A 55 8.48 -22.75 -6.46
N GLY A 56 9.69 -22.40 -6.88
CA GLY A 56 10.69 -23.36 -7.36
C GLY A 56 10.30 -24.07 -8.67
N THR A 57 9.18 -23.70 -9.30
CA THR A 57 8.68 -24.29 -10.57
C THR A 57 9.06 -23.47 -11.80
N ARG A 58 9.67 -22.30 -11.58
CA ARG A 58 10.01 -21.31 -12.62
C ARG A 58 11.40 -20.74 -12.37
N VAL A 59 12.12 -20.47 -13.44
CA VAL A 59 13.48 -19.90 -13.40
C VAL A 59 13.64 -18.76 -14.40
N ILE A 60 14.64 -17.91 -14.15
CA ILE A 60 15.21 -17.00 -15.12
C ILE A 60 16.51 -17.59 -15.64
N VAL A 61 16.64 -17.74 -16.96
CA VAL A 61 17.90 -18.10 -17.62
C VAL A 61 18.47 -16.83 -18.25
N SER A 62 19.67 -16.44 -17.84
CA SER A 62 20.38 -15.27 -18.37
C SER A 62 21.49 -15.70 -19.32
N TYR A 63 21.48 -15.18 -20.54
CA TYR A 63 22.57 -15.32 -21.50
C TYR A 63 23.46 -14.09 -21.50
N ARG A 64 24.69 -14.27 -21.97
CA ARG A 64 25.60 -13.15 -22.21
C ARG A 64 25.15 -12.25 -23.38
N ASP A 65 24.48 -12.84 -24.36
CA ASP A 65 24.03 -12.15 -25.58
C ASP A 65 22.56 -12.43 -25.92
N LYS A 66 21.95 -11.51 -26.67
CA LYS A 66 20.54 -11.59 -27.08
C LYS A 66 20.29 -12.65 -28.15
N SER A 67 21.27 -12.98 -29.00
CA SER A 67 21.10 -14.00 -30.04
C SER A 67 20.88 -15.38 -29.43
N SER A 68 21.59 -15.70 -28.35
CA SER A 68 21.49 -16.97 -27.63
C SER A 68 20.10 -17.16 -27.00
N SER A 69 19.55 -16.11 -26.39
CA SER A 69 18.19 -16.17 -25.83
C SER A 69 17.11 -16.27 -26.90
N GLN A 70 17.28 -15.60 -28.06
CA GLN A 70 16.39 -15.73 -29.21
C GLN A 70 16.40 -17.14 -29.80
N ALA A 71 17.58 -17.76 -29.91
CA ALA A 71 17.73 -19.13 -30.38
C ALA A 71 17.04 -20.13 -29.44
N ALA A 72 17.27 -20.00 -28.13
CA ALA A 72 16.62 -20.84 -27.12
C ALA A 72 15.10 -20.66 -27.10
N MET A 73 14.61 -19.41 -27.16
CA MET A 73 13.18 -19.10 -27.24
C MET A 73 12.54 -19.81 -28.44
N LYS A 74 13.13 -19.69 -29.63
CA LYS A 74 12.61 -20.28 -30.86
C LYS A 74 12.59 -21.82 -30.80
N ALA A 75 13.59 -22.42 -30.18
CA ALA A 75 13.73 -23.88 -30.14
C ALA A 75 12.91 -24.56 -29.03
N LEU A 76 12.70 -23.89 -27.90
CA LEU A 76 12.17 -24.52 -26.68
C LEU A 76 10.77 -24.04 -26.30
N ASN A 77 10.37 -22.82 -26.67
CA ASN A 77 9.05 -22.31 -26.27
C ASN A 77 7.93 -23.07 -26.97
N GLY A 78 7.02 -23.67 -26.21
CA GLY A 78 5.90 -24.44 -26.76
C GLY A 78 6.29 -25.79 -27.39
N HIS A 79 7.55 -26.21 -27.30
CA HIS A 79 8.06 -27.46 -27.85
C HIS A 79 8.55 -28.41 -26.74
N PRO A 80 8.50 -29.74 -26.96
CA PRO A 80 8.99 -30.70 -25.98
C PRO A 80 10.52 -30.69 -25.91
N CYS A 81 11.07 -30.51 -24.71
CA CYS A 81 12.52 -30.48 -24.49
C CYS A 81 13.03 -31.84 -23.99
N SER A 82 13.66 -32.63 -24.87
CA SER A 82 14.21 -33.96 -24.54
C SER A 82 15.24 -33.91 -23.40
N GLY A 83 16.12 -32.90 -23.40
CA GLY A 83 17.11 -32.68 -22.34
C GLY A 83 16.51 -32.43 -20.95
N LEU A 84 15.25 -32.02 -20.89
CA LEU A 84 14.49 -31.82 -19.64
C LEU A 84 13.38 -32.87 -19.46
N GLY A 85 13.53 -34.05 -20.06
CA GLY A 85 12.56 -35.15 -19.90
C GLY A 85 11.30 -34.99 -20.74
N GLY A 86 11.40 -34.37 -21.92
CA GLY A 86 10.31 -34.23 -22.89
C GLY A 86 9.25 -33.19 -22.53
N ARG A 87 9.46 -32.40 -21.47
CA ARG A 87 8.47 -31.43 -20.99
C ARG A 87 8.32 -30.25 -21.95
N PHE A 88 7.12 -29.70 -21.98
CA PHE A 88 6.83 -28.44 -22.66
C PHE A 88 7.20 -27.28 -21.73
N LEU A 89 7.98 -26.35 -22.28
CA LEU A 89 8.35 -25.11 -21.60
C LEU A 89 7.49 -23.97 -22.14
N HIS A 90 7.10 -23.06 -21.25
CA HIS A 90 6.54 -21.78 -21.65
C HIS A 90 7.56 -20.70 -21.32
N ILE A 91 8.08 -20.07 -22.36
CA ILE A 91 9.19 -19.12 -22.29
C ILE A 91 8.70 -17.75 -22.70
N GLN A 92 9.07 -16.74 -21.91
CA GLN A 92 8.85 -15.33 -22.20
C GLN A 92 10.17 -14.58 -22.04
N TYR A 93 10.37 -13.52 -22.84
CA TYR A 93 11.49 -12.62 -22.57
C TYR A 93 11.29 -11.95 -21.21
N SER A 94 12.38 -11.74 -20.49
CA SER A 94 12.41 -11.03 -19.23
C SER A 94 13.53 -10.00 -19.28
N VAL A 95 13.34 -8.82 -18.70
CA VAL A 95 14.43 -7.85 -18.55
C VAL A 95 14.98 -7.94 -17.13
N GLN A 96 16.29 -7.82 -16.98
CA GLN A 96 16.88 -7.60 -15.66
C GLN A 96 16.40 -6.23 -15.20
N SER A 97 15.51 -6.22 -14.23
CA SER A 97 15.20 -4.99 -13.54
C SER A 97 16.44 -4.67 -12.71
N LEU A 98 17.18 -3.63 -13.08
CA LEU A 98 17.87 -2.79 -12.10
C LEU A 98 16.75 -2.33 -11.17
N GLY A 99 16.47 -3.13 -10.15
CA GLY A 99 15.18 -3.12 -9.48
C GLY A 99 14.89 -1.70 -9.09
N LYS A 100 13.87 -1.07 -9.70
CA LYS A 100 13.67 0.38 -9.72
C LYS A 100 14.29 1.00 -8.47
N VAL A 101 15.54 1.45 -8.60
CA VAL A 101 16.02 2.46 -7.68
C VAL A 101 15.17 3.61 -8.13
N ASN A 102 14.10 3.87 -7.37
CA ASN A 102 13.51 5.18 -7.45
C ASN A 102 14.70 6.11 -7.20
N ASP A 103 15.13 6.87 -8.20
CA ASP A 103 16.13 7.93 -8.05
C ASP A 103 15.65 9.05 -7.10
N THR A 104 14.47 8.90 -6.49
CA THR A 104 14.15 9.56 -5.25
C THR A 104 14.82 8.80 -4.12
N ALA A 105 15.83 9.43 -3.51
CA ALA A 105 16.37 9.02 -2.21
C ALA A 105 15.22 8.47 -1.32
N PRO A 106 15.44 7.36 -0.58
CA PRO A 106 14.38 6.75 0.22
C PRO A 106 13.73 7.85 1.07
N LEU A 107 12.41 8.03 0.87
CA LEU A 107 11.65 9.07 1.56
C LEU A 107 11.93 8.92 3.06
N PRO A 108 12.49 9.93 3.73
CA PRO A 108 12.72 9.84 5.17
C PRO A 108 11.41 9.49 5.87
N VAL A 109 11.50 8.62 6.87
CA VAL A 109 10.35 8.16 7.65
C VAL A 109 10.54 8.65 9.07
N TRP A 110 9.71 9.57 9.49
CA TRP A 110 9.78 10.16 10.81
C TRP A 110 9.03 9.30 11.82
N THR A 111 9.50 9.28 13.06
CA THR A 111 8.85 8.60 14.19
C THR A 111 8.07 9.55 15.10
N SER A 112 8.19 10.86 14.85
CA SER A 112 7.50 11.94 15.55
C SER A 112 6.74 12.81 14.54
N ALA A 113 5.51 13.20 14.90
CA ALA A 113 4.72 14.11 14.07
C ALA A 113 5.28 15.54 14.08
N ALA A 114 5.96 15.95 15.16
CA ALA A 114 6.58 17.27 15.26
C ALA A 114 7.71 17.42 14.24
N ASP A 115 8.56 16.40 14.08
CA ASP A 115 9.67 16.39 13.12
C ASP A 115 9.18 16.25 11.67
N LEU A 116 8.01 15.62 11.48
CA LEU A 116 7.36 15.55 10.18
C LEU A 116 6.90 16.93 9.71
N ASP A 117 6.59 17.85 10.63
CA ASP A 117 6.22 19.24 10.34
C ASP A 117 5.03 19.34 9.36
N ILE A 118 3.95 18.60 9.64
CA ILE A 118 2.66 18.77 8.96
C ILE A 118 1.72 19.51 9.93
N PRO A 119 1.28 20.74 9.61
CA PRO A 119 0.39 21.49 10.49
C PRO A 119 -0.92 20.73 10.77
N GLY A 120 -1.25 20.59 12.05
CA GLY A 120 -2.43 19.85 12.52
C GLY A 120 -2.27 18.33 12.54
N LEU A 121 -1.06 17.80 12.35
CA LEU A 121 -0.77 16.37 12.55
C LEU A 121 -0.13 16.14 13.92
N TYR A 122 -0.67 15.19 14.68
CA TYR A 122 -0.12 14.79 15.98
C TYR A 122 -0.06 13.27 16.08
N LEU A 123 0.98 12.74 16.71
CA LEU A 123 1.14 11.31 16.98
C LEU A 123 1.39 11.09 18.46
N MET A 124 0.48 10.37 19.11
CA MET A 124 0.60 9.93 20.50
C MET A 124 1.01 8.47 20.51
N HIS A 125 2.20 8.17 21.03
CA HIS A 125 2.69 6.81 21.23
C HIS A 125 2.05 6.20 22.49
N ASP A 126 1.93 4.87 22.51
CA ASP A 126 1.37 4.10 23.63
C ASP A 126 0.05 4.71 24.19
N PHE A 127 -0.81 5.16 23.27
CA PHE A 127 -2.10 5.76 23.59
C PHE A 127 -3.06 4.76 24.26
N VAL A 128 -2.88 3.46 23.98
CA VAL A 128 -3.55 2.36 24.68
C VAL A 128 -2.51 1.40 25.26
N THR A 129 -2.88 0.68 26.31
CA THR A 129 -2.03 -0.39 26.85
C THR A 129 -2.08 -1.65 25.98
N ALA A 130 -1.22 -2.63 26.27
CA ALA A 130 -1.24 -3.91 25.56
C ALA A 130 -2.53 -4.70 25.86
N GLU A 131 -3.04 -4.60 27.09
CA GLU A 131 -4.29 -5.22 27.53
C GLU A 131 -5.48 -4.59 26.81
N GLU A 132 -5.56 -3.25 26.76
CA GLU A 132 -6.61 -2.54 26.00
C GLU A 132 -6.56 -2.88 24.52
N GLU A 133 -5.36 -3.00 23.93
CA GLU A 133 -5.19 -3.46 22.54
C GLU A 133 -5.80 -4.85 22.32
N GLN A 134 -5.58 -5.79 23.25
CA GLN A 134 -6.17 -7.14 23.16
C GLN A 134 -7.70 -7.10 23.28
N GLU A 135 -8.24 -6.33 24.21
CA GLU A 135 -9.68 -6.18 24.40
C GLU A 135 -10.36 -5.58 23.16
N LEU A 136 -9.78 -4.52 22.58
CA LEU A 136 -10.28 -3.89 21.36
C LEU A 136 -10.27 -4.85 20.18
N LEU A 137 -9.19 -5.62 20.01
CA LEU A 137 -9.06 -6.60 18.92
C LEU A 137 -10.07 -7.74 19.08
N ALA A 138 -10.23 -8.29 20.29
CA ALA A 138 -11.21 -9.32 20.57
C ALA A 138 -12.64 -8.83 20.29
N ALA A 139 -12.97 -7.61 20.72
CA ALA A 139 -14.29 -7.02 20.55
C ALA A 139 -14.73 -6.86 19.09
N VAL A 140 -13.78 -6.66 18.15
CA VAL A 140 -14.07 -6.58 16.71
C VAL A 140 -13.96 -7.92 15.99
N ASP A 141 -13.17 -8.86 16.51
CA ASP A 141 -13.05 -10.20 15.92
C ASP A 141 -14.34 -11.00 16.01
N ASP A 142 -15.09 -10.83 17.10
CA ASP A 142 -16.38 -11.48 17.32
C ASP A 142 -17.54 -10.86 16.50
N ARG A 143 -17.25 -9.89 15.64
CA ARG A 143 -18.26 -9.13 14.88
C ARG A 143 -18.16 -9.35 13.38
N LEU A 144 -19.27 -9.12 12.68
CA LEU A 144 -19.35 -9.31 11.24
C LEU A 144 -18.47 -8.32 10.49
N TRP A 145 -17.67 -8.83 9.56
CA TRP A 145 -16.81 -8.04 8.70
C TRP A 145 -17.41 -7.86 7.30
N LYS A 146 -17.38 -6.62 6.78
CA LYS A 146 -17.66 -6.33 5.38
C LYS A 146 -16.38 -6.42 4.56
N HIS A 147 -16.38 -7.24 3.52
CA HIS A 147 -15.22 -7.40 2.65
C HIS A 147 -15.22 -6.36 1.53
N LEU A 148 -14.11 -5.61 1.41
CA LEU A 148 -13.77 -4.81 0.24
C LEU A 148 -12.76 -5.56 -0.62
N ALA A 149 -12.44 -5.03 -1.81
CA ALA A 149 -11.59 -5.70 -2.79
C ALA A 149 -10.22 -6.18 -2.27
N LYS A 150 -9.63 -5.50 -1.27
CA LYS A 150 -8.29 -5.84 -0.73
C LYS A 150 -8.22 -5.93 0.79
N ARG A 151 -9.24 -5.49 1.51
CA ARG A 151 -9.26 -5.37 2.98
C ARG A 151 -10.67 -5.58 3.50
N ARG A 152 -10.83 -5.79 4.79
CA ARG A 152 -12.15 -5.87 5.43
C ARG A 152 -12.37 -4.71 6.39
N VAL A 153 -13.63 -4.34 6.58
CA VAL A 153 -14.04 -3.17 7.38
C VAL A 153 -15.25 -3.47 8.26
N GLN A 154 -15.38 -2.70 9.34
CA GLN A 154 -16.60 -2.57 10.14
C GLN A 154 -16.91 -1.08 10.32
N HIS A 155 -18.20 -0.74 10.41
CA HIS A 155 -18.67 0.63 10.62
C HIS A 155 -19.60 0.68 11.83
N TYR A 156 -19.46 1.74 12.63
CA TYR A 156 -20.33 2.03 13.77
C TYR A 156 -20.70 3.52 13.78
N GLY A 157 -21.83 3.85 14.38
CA GLY A 157 -22.41 5.18 14.21
C GLY A 157 -23.09 5.29 12.87
N TYR A 158 -22.28 5.47 11.82
CA TYR A 158 -22.77 5.60 10.46
C TYR A 158 -21.96 4.74 9.49
N GLU A 159 -22.64 4.17 8.49
CA GLU A 159 -21.96 3.43 7.42
C GLU A 159 -21.22 4.40 6.49
N PHE A 160 -19.95 4.15 6.21
CA PHE A 160 -19.26 4.85 5.13
C PHE A 160 -19.51 4.15 3.79
N ARG A 161 -20.16 4.87 2.88
CA ARG A 161 -20.57 4.38 1.57
C ARG A 161 -19.50 4.69 0.53
N TYR A 162 -18.75 3.65 0.14
CA TYR A 162 -17.60 3.78 -0.77
C TYR A 162 -17.96 4.12 -2.22
N ASP A 163 -19.18 3.81 -2.64
CA ASP A 163 -19.77 4.13 -3.95
C ASP A 163 -19.96 5.64 -4.13
N ILE A 164 -20.43 6.32 -3.09
CA ILE A 164 -20.64 7.79 -3.08
C ILE A 164 -19.53 8.54 -2.34
N ARG A 165 -18.56 7.81 -1.75
CA ARG A 165 -17.51 8.32 -0.87
C ARG A 165 -18.04 9.26 0.23
N ASN A 166 -19.18 8.93 0.81
CA ASN A 166 -19.83 9.78 1.81
C ASN A 166 -20.57 8.93 2.86
N VAL A 167 -21.21 9.59 3.80
CA VAL A 167 -22.11 9.01 4.79
C VAL A 167 -23.54 9.40 4.45
N ASN A 168 -24.47 8.45 4.53
CA ASN A 168 -25.89 8.78 4.50
C ASN A 168 -26.34 9.15 5.92
N THR A 169 -26.53 10.45 6.18
CA THR A 169 -26.94 10.96 7.51
C THR A 169 -28.34 10.50 7.93
N ASN A 170 -29.17 10.02 6.99
CA ASN A 170 -30.48 9.44 7.30
C ASN A 170 -30.39 7.97 7.75
N HIS A 171 -29.19 7.35 7.69
CA HIS A 171 -29.00 5.95 8.05
C HIS A 171 -28.01 5.82 9.20
N TYR A 172 -28.53 6.01 10.41
CA TYR A 172 -27.81 5.85 11.66
C TYR A 172 -27.84 4.37 12.11
N LEU A 173 -26.66 3.80 12.40
CA LEU A 173 -26.47 2.41 12.82
C LEU A 173 -26.56 2.22 14.35
N GLY A 174 -26.72 3.31 15.11
CA GLY A 174 -26.69 3.30 16.58
C GLY A 174 -25.38 3.89 17.13
N GLU A 175 -25.31 4.01 18.46
CA GLU A 175 -24.17 4.65 19.13
C GLU A 175 -22.85 3.89 18.94
N LEU A 176 -21.74 4.57 19.24
CA LEU A 176 -20.44 3.90 19.25
C LEU A 176 -20.43 2.80 20.31
N PRO A 177 -19.82 1.62 20.04
CA PRO A 177 -19.84 0.50 20.97
C PRO A 177 -19.22 0.85 22.33
N SER A 178 -19.71 0.23 23.41
CA SER A 178 -19.24 0.48 24.77
C SER A 178 -17.75 0.22 24.98
N PHE A 179 -17.14 -0.72 24.24
CA PHE A 179 -15.70 -0.96 24.29
C PHE A 179 -14.86 0.25 23.85
N MET A 180 -15.46 1.23 23.16
CA MET A 180 -14.79 2.46 22.77
C MET A 180 -14.83 3.54 23.84
N LEU A 181 -15.64 3.40 24.90
CA LEU A 181 -15.80 4.44 25.92
C LEU A 181 -14.46 4.85 26.56
N PRO A 182 -13.56 3.94 26.97
CA PRO A 182 -12.28 4.34 27.55
C PRO A 182 -11.42 5.19 26.59
N ILE A 183 -11.46 4.85 25.30
CA ILE A 183 -10.72 5.54 24.24
C ILE A 183 -11.31 6.92 23.99
N LEU A 184 -12.65 7.02 23.95
CA LEU A 184 -13.35 8.29 23.76
C LEU A 184 -13.11 9.24 24.95
N GLU A 185 -13.15 8.76 26.19
CA GLU A 185 -12.82 9.58 27.36
C GLU A 185 -11.37 10.05 27.32
N ARG A 186 -10.43 9.15 27.01
CA ARG A 186 -9.00 9.51 26.90
C ARG A 186 -8.75 10.55 25.82
N ILE A 187 -9.45 10.49 24.69
CA ILE A 187 -9.39 11.52 23.63
C ILE A 187 -9.88 12.87 24.18
N ARG A 188 -11.00 12.91 24.90
CA ARG A 188 -11.56 14.15 25.46
C ARG A 188 -10.65 14.80 26.49
N THR A 189 -9.95 14.00 27.30
CA THR A 189 -9.05 14.50 28.34
C THR A 189 -7.63 14.77 27.86
N CYS A 190 -7.34 14.59 26.57
CA CYS A 190 -5.99 14.75 26.03
C CYS A 190 -5.60 16.23 25.88
N GLN A 191 -4.57 16.65 26.62
CA GLN A 191 -4.08 18.04 26.68
C GLN A 191 -3.54 18.58 25.34
N THR A 192 -3.22 17.72 24.37
CA THR A 192 -2.80 18.17 23.03
C THR A 192 -3.92 18.93 22.28
N LEU A 193 -5.12 18.99 22.86
CA LEU A 193 -6.34 19.54 22.27
C LEU A 193 -6.87 20.77 23.05
N ASP A 194 -6.04 21.45 23.85
CA ASP A 194 -6.34 22.56 24.79
C ASP A 194 -7.23 23.72 24.27
N HIS A 195 -7.67 23.69 23.00
CA HIS A 195 -8.57 24.66 22.37
C HIS A 195 -9.85 24.08 21.75
N VAL A 196 -10.14 22.78 21.91
CA VAL A 196 -11.36 22.14 21.37
C VAL A 196 -12.34 21.83 22.50
N ALA A 197 -13.20 22.80 22.82
CA ALA A 197 -14.10 22.74 23.99
C ALA A 197 -15.19 21.64 23.96
N ASP A 198 -15.35 20.88 22.86
CA ASP A 198 -16.30 19.76 22.81
C ASP A 198 -15.95 18.75 21.69
N ILE A 199 -15.21 17.70 22.05
CA ILE A 199 -14.90 16.60 21.12
C ILE A 199 -16.02 15.57 21.16
N SER A 200 -16.97 15.74 20.24
CA SER A 200 -18.01 14.74 19.95
C SER A 200 -17.61 13.92 18.73
N LEU A 201 -17.49 12.60 18.88
CA LEU A 201 -17.22 11.63 17.80
C LEU A 201 -18.39 10.65 17.74
N ASP A 202 -18.94 10.42 16.56
CA ASP A 202 -20.15 9.63 16.35
C ASP A 202 -20.06 8.66 15.17
N GLN A 203 -18.88 8.51 14.57
CA GLN A 203 -18.61 7.49 13.58
C GLN A 203 -17.28 6.79 13.88
N LEU A 204 -17.25 5.46 13.77
CA LEU A 204 -16.03 4.65 13.78
C LEU A 204 -15.95 3.79 12.50
N THR A 205 -14.79 3.79 11.84
CA THR A 205 -14.42 2.81 10.83
C THR A 205 -13.28 1.94 11.36
N VAL A 206 -13.51 0.64 11.50
CA VAL A 206 -12.45 -0.33 11.75
C VAL A 206 -11.97 -0.88 10.42
N ASN A 207 -10.67 -0.81 10.15
CA ASN A 207 -10.06 -1.41 8.96
C ASN A 207 -9.09 -2.50 9.39
N GLU A 208 -9.15 -3.67 8.75
CA GLU A 208 -8.10 -4.68 8.88
C GLU A 208 -7.36 -4.88 7.55
N TYR A 209 -6.04 -4.81 7.62
CA TYR A 209 -5.12 -4.94 6.50
C TYR A 209 -4.34 -6.26 6.59
N PRO A 210 -4.47 -7.13 5.57
CA PRO A 210 -3.54 -8.25 5.38
C PRO A 210 -2.12 -7.77 5.02
N PRO A 211 -1.10 -8.64 5.13
CA PRO A 211 0.28 -8.29 4.79
C PRO A 211 0.41 -7.91 3.31
N GLY A 212 1.04 -6.77 3.02
CA GLY A 212 1.17 -6.26 1.64
C GLY A 212 0.00 -5.39 1.18
N VAL A 213 -1.11 -5.35 1.93
CA VAL A 213 -2.23 -4.49 1.62
C VAL A 213 -2.02 -3.13 2.27
N GLY A 214 -2.12 -2.08 1.47
CA GLY A 214 -2.14 -0.69 1.88
C GLY A 214 -3.48 -0.03 1.59
N LEU A 215 -3.47 1.30 1.50
CA LEU A 215 -4.62 2.14 1.26
C LEU A 215 -4.21 3.24 0.30
N SER A 216 -4.90 3.37 -0.84
CA SER A 216 -4.58 4.36 -1.87
C SER A 216 -4.67 5.81 -1.37
N PRO A 217 -3.92 6.76 -1.97
CA PRO A 217 -3.91 8.14 -1.49
C PRO A 217 -5.29 8.78 -1.57
N HIS A 218 -5.74 9.41 -0.49
CA HIS A 218 -7.04 10.08 -0.41
C HIS A 218 -7.05 11.13 0.71
N ILE A 219 -8.01 12.05 0.64
CA ILE A 219 -8.42 12.92 1.74
C ILE A 219 -9.81 12.45 2.19
N ASP A 220 -10.05 12.42 3.49
CA ASP A 220 -11.39 12.12 4.01
C ASP A 220 -12.38 13.22 3.59
N THR A 221 -13.50 12.79 3.00
CA THR A 221 -14.51 13.66 2.36
C THR A 221 -14.89 14.85 3.26
N HIS A 222 -14.82 16.06 2.72
CA HIS A 222 -14.97 17.29 3.50
C HIS A 222 -16.43 17.48 3.94
N SER A 223 -17.38 17.15 3.05
CA SER A 223 -18.81 17.16 3.36
C SER A 223 -19.24 16.07 4.35
N ALA A 224 -18.51 14.96 4.45
CA ALA A 224 -18.90 13.82 5.27
C ALA A 224 -18.55 13.99 6.75
N PHE A 225 -17.37 14.57 7.03
CA PHE A 225 -16.81 14.60 8.39
C PHE A 225 -16.34 15.99 8.80
N LYS A 226 -16.36 16.28 10.11
CA LYS A 226 -15.84 17.53 10.68
C LYS A 226 -14.30 17.55 10.72
N GLY A 227 -13.73 18.49 11.47
CA GLY A 227 -12.31 18.87 11.38
C GLY A 227 -11.32 17.93 12.06
N LEU A 228 -11.76 17.06 12.99
CA LEU A 228 -10.89 16.15 13.72
C LEU A 228 -11.10 14.70 13.27
N ILE A 229 -10.00 14.03 12.94
CA ILE A 229 -9.96 12.60 12.61
C ILE A 229 -8.90 11.94 13.48
N PHE A 230 -9.31 10.95 14.26
CA PHE A 230 -8.43 10.16 15.11
C PHE A 230 -8.27 8.77 14.50
N SER A 231 -7.05 8.24 14.45
CA SER A 231 -6.74 6.93 13.91
C SER A 231 -5.83 6.16 14.87
N LEU A 232 -6.42 5.25 15.63
CA LEU A 232 -5.71 4.33 16.51
C LEU A 232 -5.16 3.16 15.70
N SER A 233 -3.86 2.88 15.79
CA SER A 233 -3.19 1.76 15.13
C SER A 233 -3.00 0.60 16.11
N LEU A 234 -3.38 -0.63 15.73
CA LEU A 234 -3.34 -1.83 16.57
C LEU A 234 -2.73 -3.03 15.81
N ALA A 235 -2.22 -4.02 16.55
CA ALA A 235 -1.65 -5.30 16.13
C ALA A 235 -0.37 -5.25 15.27
N GLY A 236 -0.27 -4.30 14.34
CA GLY A 236 0.86 -4.22 13.42
C GLY A 236 1.20 -2.79 13.04
N PRO A 237 2.51 -2.46 12.92
CA PRO A 237 2.92 -1.14 12.48
C PRO A 237 2.65 -0.93 10.98
N CYS A 238 2.73 0.32 10.55
CA CYS A 238 2.88 0.66 9.14
C CYS A 238 3.56 2.01 8.93
N ILE A 239 4.04 2.26 7.72
CA ILE A 239 4.30 3.63 7.25
C ILE A 239 3.01 4.23 6.66
N MET A 240 2.68 5.45 7.05
CA MET A 240 1.70 6.29 6.38
C MET A 240 2.43 7.42 5.66
N GLU A 241 2.21 7.56 4.36
CA GLU A 241 2.70 8.70 3.58
C GLU A 241 1.63 9.78 3.46
N PHE A 242 2.07 11.03 3.45
CA PHE A 242 1.28 12.21 3.20
C PHE A 242 1.75 12.90 1.92
N ARG A 243 0.80 13.34 1.10
CA ARG A 243 1.07 14.05 -0.16
C ARG A 243 0.24 15.34 -0.24
N LYS A 244 0.90 16.49 -0.40
CA LYS A 244 0.27 17.79 -0.65
C LYS A 244 0.64 18.31 -2.02
N TYR A 245 -0.35 18.49 -2.89
CA TYR A 245 -0.14 18.96 -4.26
C TYR A 245 0.07 20.48 -4.28
N THR A 246 1.09 20.96 -4.97
CA THR A 246 1.49 22.39 -4.99
C THR A 246 0.80 23.17 -6.10
N THR A 247 0.42 22.50 -7.20
CA THR A 247 -0.41 23.07 -8.26
C THR A 247 -1.84 22.55 -8.10
N GLY A 248 -2.80 23.47 -7.96
CA GLY A 248 -4.16 23.24 -7.46
C GLY A 248 -5.11 22.40 -8.34
N VAL A 249 -4.61 21.36 -9.00
CA VAL A 249 -5.41 20.46 -9.83
C VAL A 249 -5.16 19.01 -9.43
N TRP A 250 -5.95 18.52 -8.46
CA TRP A 250 -6.20 17.09 -8.37
C TRP A 250 -7.23 16.74 -9.45
N GLN A 251 -6.76 16.22 -10.58
CA GLN A 251 -7.61 15.61 -11.61
C GLN A 251 -8.00 14.21 -11.14
N GLU A 252 -9.30 13.98 -10.92
CA GLU A 252 -9.83 12.62 -10.90
C GLU A 252 -9.50 11.93 -12.23
N LYS A 253 -9.13 10.64 -12.14
CA LYS A 253 -8.53 9.82 -13.20
C LYS A 253 -9.08 10.11 -14.62
N PRO A 254 -8.23 10.18 -15.66
CA PRO A 254 -8.71 10.16 -17.04
C PRO A 254 -9.33 8.81 -17.39
N THR A 255 -10.43 8.85 -18.14
CA THR A 255 -11.26 7.73 -18.61
C THR A 255 -10.69 6.98 -19.82
N SER A 256 -9.42 7.16 -20.17
CA SER A 256 -8.82 6.50 -21.35
C SER A 256 -7.42 5.96 -21.09
N SER A 257 -7.17 4.75 -21.57
CA SER A 257 -6.00 3.91 -21.32
C SER A 257 -4.79 4.21 -22.22
N TYR A 258 -4.82 5.27 -23.04
CA TYR A 258 -3.82 5.49 -24.09
C TYR A 258 -2.74 6.54 -23.78
N ASP A 259 -2.93 7.41 -22.78
CA ASP A 259 -1.97 8.50 -22.45
C ASP A 259 -1.19 8.27 -21.14
N MET A 260 -0.91 7.01 -20.79
CA MET A 260 -0.38 6.69 -19.46
C MET A 260 1.14 6.80 -19.35
N GLU A 261 1.93 6.74 -20.43
CA GLU A 261 3.40 6.63 -20.29
C GLU A 261 4.17 7.96 -20.39
N THR A 262 3.71 8.95 -21.16
CA THR A 262 4.40 10.23 -21.27
C THR A 262 4.11 11.19 -20.10
N GLN A 263 2.98 11.02 -19.40
CA GLN A 263 2.57 11.92 -18.29
C GLN A 263 3.07 11.51 -16.90
N ILE A 264 3.58 10.29 -16.71
CA ILE A 264 4.04 9.81 -15.39
C ILE A 264 5.37 10.45 -14.97
N SER A 265 6.19 10.88 -15.94
CA SER A 265 7.49 11.51 -15.64
C SER A 265 7.33 12.95 -15.13
N GLU A 266 6.32 13.70 -15.59
CA GLU A 266 6.04 15.08 -15.13
C GLU A 266 5.16 15.12 -13.87
N LYS A 267 4.30 14.13 -13.65
CA LYS A 267 3.38 14.08 -12.49
C LYS A 267 4.07 13.90 -11.13
N ASN A 268 5.33 13.47 -11.09
CA ASN A 268 6.08 13.29 -9.83
C ASN A 268 6.70 14.57 -9.26
N LEU A 269 6.61 15.72 -9.94
CA LEU A 269 7.30 16.96 -9.55
C LEU A 269 6.43 17.98 -8.77
N ASN A 270 5.10 17.79 -8.70
CA ASN A 270 4.18 18.82 -8.20
C ASN A 270 3.56 18.53 -6.82
N PHE A 271 4.20 17.71 -5.97
CA PHE A 271 3.69 17.47 -4.63
C PHE A 271 4.78 17.22 -3.60
N ILE A 272 4.55 17.72 -2.39
CA ILE A 272 5.39 17.49 -1.22
C ILE A 272 5.02 16.12 -0.66
N ARG A 273 6.02 15.27 -0.41
CA ARG A 273 5.87 13.96 0.23
C ARG A 273 6.50 13.96 1.60
N LYS A 274 5.80 13.38 2.56
CA LYS A 274 6.26 13.16 3.93
C LYS A 274 5.78 11.78 4.39
N ALA A 275 6.49 11.10 5.29
CA ALA A 275 6.09 9.76 5.74
C ALA A 275 6.30 9.58 7.24
N ILE A 276 5.33 8.99 7.93
CA ILE A 276 5.44 8.74 9.37
C ILE A 276 5.32 7.25 9.64
N TYR A 277 6.13 6.76 10.57
CA TYR A 277 5.98 5.43 11.15
C TYR A 277 4.88 5.46 12.21
N LEU A 278 3.89 4.57 12.04
CA LEU A 278 2.80 4.37 12.99
C LEU A 278 3.04 3.05 13.73
N PRO A 279 3.56 3.09 14.98
CA PRO A 279 3.67 1.89 15.79
C PRO A 279 2.29 1.38 16.25
N PRO A 280 2.17 0.11 16.65
CA PRO A 280 0.99 -0.36 17.38
C PRO A 280 0.73 0.48 18.63
N ARG A 281 -0.54 0.51 19.06
CA ARG A 281 -1.05 1.27 20.20
C ARG A 281 -0.89 2.78 20.11
N SER A 282 -0.54 3.32 18.95
CA SER A 282 -0.42 4.77 18.75
C SER A 282 -1.71 5.38 18.19
N MET A 283 -2.00 6.61 18.60
CA MET A 283 -3.10 7.42 18.10
C MET A 283 -2.55 8.54 17.22
N LEU A 284 -2.96 8.54 15.95
CA LEU A 284 -2.69 9.62 15.01
C LEU A 284 -3.90 10.56 14.96
N LEU A 285 -3.68 11.86 15.14
CA LEU A 285 -4.69 12.90 14.98
C LEU A 285 -4.38 13.74 13.74
N LEU A 286 -5.38 13.86 12.86
CA LEU A 286 -5.40 14.81 11.76
C LEU A 286 -6.41 15.91 12.08
N SER A 287 -5.94 17.15 12.10
CA SER A 287 -6.74 18.38 12.19
C SER A 287 -6.23 19.42 11.19
N GLY A 288 -6.99 20.50 10.98
CA GLY A 288 -6.57 21.61 10.12
C GLY A 288 -6.04 21.15 8.75
N GLU A 289 -4.85 21.63 8.40
CA GLU A 289 -4.22 21.33 7.11
C GLU A 289 -4.02 19.82 6.89
N ALA A 290 -3.52 19.08 7.89
CA ALA A 290 -3.31 17.63 7.79
C ALA A 290 -4.58 16.87 7.36
N ARG A 291 -5.74 17.31 7.84
CA ARG A 291 -7.05 16.70 7.56
C ARG A 291 -7.67 17.15 6.23
N TYR A 292 -7.42 18.38 5.80
CA TYR A 292 -8.12 18.99 4.66
C TYR A 292 -7.28 19.12 3.38
N ALA A 293 -5.95 19.04 3.46
CA ALA A 293 -5.06 19.30 2.31
C ALA A 293 -4.04 18.21 2.02
N TRP A 294 -3.78 17.30 2.96
CA TRP A 294 -2.82 16.21 2.78
C TRP A 294 -3.52 14.89 2.47
N HIS A 295 -3.19 14.32 1.32
CA HIS A 295 -3.62 12.97 0.98
C HIS A 295 -2.82 11.97 1.80
N HIS A 296 -3.49 11.18 2.62
CA HIS A 296 -2.87 10.13 3.40
C HIS A 296 -2.96 8.78 2.66
N TYR A 297 -1.91 7.98 2.79
CA TYR A 297 -1.68 6.77 2.00
C TYR A 297 -0.93 5.74 2.83
N ILE A 298 -1.29 4.46 2.69
CA ILE A 298 -0.48 3.36 3.23
C ILE A 298 0.08 2.58 2.04
N PRO A 299 1.42 2.47 1.89
CA PRO A 299 2.03 1.73 0.78
C PRO A 299 1.60 0.28 0.66
N HIS A 300 1.44 -0.23 -0.57
CA HIS A 300 1.20 -1.65 -0.84
C HIS A 300 2.51 -2.44 -0.91
N HIS A 301 3.08 -2.80 0.24
CA HIS A 301 4.26 -3.66 0.32
C HIS A 301 4.31 -4.44 1.63
N LYS A 302 5.17 -5.47 1.69
CA LYS A 302 5.30 -6.36 2.86
C LYS A 302 6.41 -5.95 3.82
N VAL A 303 7.26 -5.00 3.44
CA VAL A 303 8.42 -4.55 4.22
C VAL A 303 8.48 -3.03 4.18
N ASP A 304 8.45 -2.41 5.34
CA ASP A 304 8.65 -0.97 5.55
C ASP A 304 10.14 -0.74 5.87
N ARG A 305 10.75 0.31 5.30
CA ARG A 305 12.09 0.77 5.69
C ARG A 305 11.92 2.02 6.55
N VAL A 306 12.36 1.95 7.81
CA VAL A 306 12.31 3.07 8.75
C VAL A 306 13.73 3.34 9.22
N ASN A 307 14.29 4.48 8.81
CA ASN A 307 15.72 4.76 8.92
C ASN A 307 16.54 3.64 8.23
N ASP A 308 17.42 2.97 8.97
CA ASP A 308 18.22 1.83 8.49
C ASP A 308 17.62 0.46 8.84
N ASN A 309 16.44 0.44 9.46
CA ASN A 309 15.77 -0.79 9.87
C ASN A 309 14.74 -1.23 8.81
N LEU A 310 14.76 -2.53 8.48
CA LEU A 310 13.72 -3.17 7.67
C LEU A 310 12.70 -3.84 8.59
N ILE A 311 11.49 -3.32 8.59
CA ILE A 311 10.37 -3.81 9.39
C ILE A 311 9.44 -4.60 8.48
N ARG A 312 9.36 -5.91 8.69
CA ARG A 312 8.37 -6.75 8.00
C ARG A 312 6.99 -6.45 8.59
N ARG A 313 6.00 -6.19 7.74
CA ARG A 313 4.62 -5.99 8.21
C ARG A 313 4.10 -7.24 8.87
N SER A 314 3.44 -7.07 10.01
CA SER A 314 2.77 -8.13 10.76
C SER A 314 1.78 -8.89 9.88
N SER A 315 1.45 -10.12 10.29
CA SER A 315 0.39 -10.94 9.67
C SER A 315 -0.97 -10.21 9.62
N ARG A 316 -1.15 -9.23 10.50
CA ARG A 316 -2.37 -8.45 10.67
C ARG A 316 -2.04 -7.03 11.15
N ARG A 317 -2.73 -6.03 10.59
CA ARG A 317 -2.82 -4.66 11.14
C ARG A 317 -4.28 -4.26 11.22
N VAL A 318 -4.68 -3.68 12.33
CA VAL A 318 -6.03 -3.11 12.50
C VAL A 318 -5.91 -1.62 12.79
N SER A 319 -6.83 -0.81 12.27
CA SER A 319 -6.91 0.60 12.66
C SER A 319 -8.35 1.04 12.91
N PHE A 320 -8.54 1.79 13.98
CA PHE A 320 -9.83 2.33 14.39
C PHE A 320 -9.83 3.83 14.09
N THR A 321 -10.63 4.24 13.12
CA THR A 321 -10.71 5.64 12.67
C THR A 321 -12.00 6.28 13.18
N LEU A 322 -11.87 7.21 14.12
CA LEU A 322 -12.98 7.93 14.75
C LEU A 322 -13.13 9.32 14.14
N ARG A 323 -14.38 9.71 13.89
CA ARG A 323 -14.74 10.97 13.24
C ARG A 323 -16.06 11.50 13.79
N LYS A 324 -16.34 12.77 13.49
CA LYS A 324 -17.65 13.39 13.67
C LYS A 324 -18.31 13.59 12.32
N VAL A 325 -19.49 13.03 12.10
CA VAL A 325 -20.27 13.25 10.88
C VAL A 325 -20.69 14.71 10.78
N ARG A 326 -20.66 15.24 9.56
CA ARG A 326 -21.07 16.60 9.23
C ARG A 326 -22.48 16.56 8.62
N GLY A 327 -23.38 17.40 9.11
CA GLY A 327 -24.77 17.49 8.65
C GLY A 327 -25.05 18.56 7.59
N GLY A 328 -24.03 19.13 6.96
CA GLY A 328 -24.16 20.24 6.01
C GLY A 328 -22.88 20.45 5.19
N PRO A 329 -22.84 21.45 4.30
CA PRO A 329 -21.67 21.70 3.47
C PRO A 329 -20.43 22.06 4.29
N CYS A 330 -19.26 21.76 3.74
CA CYS A 330 -17.99 22.17 4.32
C CYS A 330 -17.57 23.56 3.82
N HIS A 331 -17.11 24.41 4.74
CA HIS A 331 -16.58 25.75 4.48
C HIS A 331 -15.14 25.89 4.99
N CYS A 332 -14.31 24.85 4.82
CA CYS A 332 -12.92 24.89 5.23
C CYS A 332 -12.09 25.87 4.38
N GLU A 333 -10.94 26.28 4.90
CA GLU A 333 -9.96 27.17 4.25
C GLU A 333 -9.21 26.54 3.06
N PHE A 334 -9.62 25.32 2.66
CA PHE A 334 -8.98 24.52 1.61
C PHE A 334 -9.96 24.18 0.46
N PRO A 335 -10.54 25.19 -0.22
CA PRO A 335 -11.56 24.99 -1.26
C PRO A 335 -11.09 24.09 -2.41
N GLN A 336 -9.81 24.12 -2.76
CA GLN A 336 -9.21 23.32 -3.83
C GLN A 336 -9.31 21.79 -3.59
N TYR A 337 -9.46 21.36 -2.34
CA TYR A 337 -9.62 19.95 -1.96
C TYR A 337 -11.05 19.61 -1.51
N CYS A 338 -11.93 20.61 -1.42
CA CYS A 338 -13.22 20.48 -0.75
C CYS A 338 -14.35 20.16 -1.73
N ASP A 339 -14.94 18.97 -1.60
CA ASP A 339 -16.06 18.53 -2.43
C ASP A 339 -17.33 19.41 -2.28
N SER A 340 -17.50 20.11 -1.15
CA SER A 340 -18.62 21.06 -0.98
C SER A 340 -18.41 22.44 -1.62
N GLN A 341 -17.18 22.78 -2.02
CA GLN A 341 -16.83 24.11 -2.53
C GLN A 341 -16.37 24.09 -3.99
N ARG A 342 -16.48 22.93 -4.65
CA ARG A 342 -16.09 22.70 -6.05
C ARG A 342 -17.28 22.49 -6.95
#